data_AF-A0A975NZG4-F1
#
_entry.id   AF-A0A975NZG4-F1
#
_cell.length_a   1.000
_cell.length_b   1.000
_cell.length_c   1.000
_cell.angle_alpha   90.00
_cell.angle_beta   90.00
_cell.angle_gamma   90.00
#
_symmetry.space_group_name_H-M   'P 1'
#
loop_
_entity.id
_entity.type
_entity.pdbx_description
1 polymer ?
#
loop_
_entity_poly.entity_id
_entity_poly.type
_entity_poly.pdbx_seq_one_letter_code
_entity_poly.pdbx_strand_id
1 'polypeptide(L)' 'MRDKRKKFIQLAEARVSRAMNDLRLIGNLSNRSAYTYADDDVRKIFRALQKELDSAKSKFGGESGSRETEFRLGD' A
#
# COMPACT_ATOMS: atom_id res chain seq x y z
N MET A 1 4.54 24.89 -18.36
CA MET A 1 4.29 23.53 -17.82
C MET A 1 3.78 23.67 -16.41
N ARG A 2 2.53 23.28 -16.15
CA ARG A 2 2.01 23.20 -14.76
C ARG A 2 2.86 22.16 -14.04
N ASP A 3 3.57 22.59 -12.99
CA ASP A 3 4.64 21.83 -12.35
C ASP A 3 4.16 20.44 -11.90
N LYS A 4 4.57 19.40 -12.65
CA LYS A 4 4.18 18.00 -12.43
C LYS A 4 4.58 17.56 -11.02
N ARG A 5 5.69 18.08 -10.48
CA ARG A 5 6.15 17.78 -9.12
C ARG A 5 5.21 18.39 -8.10
N LYS A 6 4.84 19.66 -8.25
CA LYS A 6 3.86 20.32 -7.36
C LYS A 6 2.52 19.58 -7.35
N LYS A 7 2.04 19.14 -8.52
CA LYS A 7 0.79 18.37 -8.59
C LYS A 7 0.91 16.99 -7.92
N PHE A 8 2.04 16.31 -8.08
CA PHE A 8 2.32 15.06 -7.38
C PHE A 8 2.30 15.24 -5.87
N ILE A 9 3.02 16.23 -5.33
CA ILE A 9 3.08 16.50 -3.89
C ILE A 9 1.67 16.73 -3.33
N GLN A 10 0.91 17.65 -3.95
CA GLN A 10 -0.46 17.96 -3.52
C GLN A 10 -1.35 16.71 -3.46
N LEU A 11 -1.28 15.85 -4.48
CA LEU A 11 -2.07 14.62 -4.53
C LEU A 11 -1.58 13.58 -3.52
N ALA A 12 -0.27 13.44 -3.34
CA ALA A 12 0.32 12.48 -2.41
C ALA A 12 -0.05 12.83 -0.97
N GLU A 13 0.12 14.09 -0.55
CA GLU A 13 -0.23 14.56 0.79
C GLU A 13 -1.72 14.33 1.09
N ALA A 14 -2.60 14.71 0.16
CA ALA A 14 -4.04 14.53 0.34
C ALA A 14 -4.44 13.04 0.43
N ARG A 15 -3.85 12.18 -0.41
CA ARG A 15 -4.17 10.75 -0.44
C ARG A 15 -3.63 10.00 0.78
N VAL A 16 -2.38 10.26 1.17
CA VAL A 16 -1.77 9.65 2.36
C VAL A 16 -2.51 10.09 3.62
N SER A 17 -2.90 11.37 3.72
CA SER A 17 -3.69 11.86 4.86
C SER A 17 -5.03 11.14 4.99
N ARG A 18 -5.74 10.91 3.88
CA ARG A 18 -6.99 10.15 3.88
C ARG A 18 -6.76 8.70 4.31
N ALA A 19 -5.76 8.03 3.73
CA ALA A 19 -5.42 6.66 4.10
C ALA A 19 -5.08 6.52 5.60
N MET A 20 -4.32 7.46 6.17
CA MET A 20 -4.04 7.47 7.61
C MET A 20 -5.31 7.62 8.45
N ASN A 21 -6.25 8.47 8.02
CA ASN A 21 -7.52 8.63 8.73
C ASN A 21 -8.37 7.36 8.67
N ASP A 22 -8.47 6.72 7.51
CA ASP A 22 -9.20 5.47 7.35
C ASP A 22 -8.57 4.35 8.20
N LEU A 23 -7.24 4.27 8.25
CA LEU A 23 -6.52 3.33 9.13
C LEU A 23 -6.80 3.57 10.62
N ARG A 24 -6.93 4.82 11.06
CA ARG A 24 -7.35 5.14 12.44
C ARG A 24 -8.79 4.67 12.71
N LEU A 25 -9.71 4.88 11.77
CA LEU A 25 -11.09 4.42 11.89
C LEU A 25 -11.18 2.89 11.94
N ILE A 26 -10.39 2.18 11.12
CA ILE A 26 -10.24 0.72 11.21
C ILE A 26 -9.70 0.32 12.58
N GLY A 27 -8.71 1.06 13.11
CA GLY A 27 -8.18 0.85 14.46
C GLY A 27 -9.25 0.95 15.54
N ASN A 28 -10.21 1.89 15.42
CA ASN A 28 -11.30 2.04 16.39
C ASN A 28 -12.23 0.80 16.46
N LEU A 29 -12.27 -0.04 15.42
CA LEU A 29 -13.01 -1.31 15.45
C LEU A 29 -12.42 -2.30 16.46
N SER A 30 -11.23 -2.06 17.00
CA SER A 30 -10.65 -2.89 18.05
C SER A 30 -11.42 -2.83 19.36
N ASN A 31 -12.31 -1.84 19.54
CA ASN A 31 -13.08 -1.69 20.77
C ASN A 31 -14.07 -2.84 20.96
N ARG A 32 -13.67 -3.87 21.73
CA ARG A 32 -14.50 -5.04 22.04
C ARG A 32 -15.73 -4.75 22.92
N SER A 33 -15.80 -3.57 23.56
CA SER A 33 -17.01 -3.16 24.27
C SER A 33 -18.13 -2.72 23.33
N ALA A 34 -17.78 -2.25 22.12
CA ALA A 34 -18.73 -1.81 21.10
C ALA A 34 -18.96 -2.87 20.01
N TYR A 35 -18.00 -3.78 19.80
CA TYR A 35 -18.02 -4.73 18.69
C TYR A 35 -17.61 -6.14 19.11
N THR A 36 -18.18 -7.13 18.43
CA THR A 36 -17.74 -8.53 18.52
C THR A 36 -17.09 -8.93 17.20
N TYR A 37 -15.90 -9.51 17.28
CA TYR A 37 -15.14 -9.99 16.14
C TYR A 37 -14.22 -11.14 16.55
N ALA A 38 -13.96 -12.04 15.61
CA ALA A 38 -13.01 -13.13 15.77
C ALA A 38 -11.60 -12.69 15.34
N ASP A 39 -10.59 -13.41 15.81
CA ASP A 39 -9.21 -13.17 15.40
C ASP A 39 -9.02 -13.42 13.89
N ASP A 40 -9.87 -14.25 13.29
CA ASP A 40 -9.90 -14.45 11.85
C ASP A 40 -10.32 -13.19 11.07
N ASP A 41 -11.25 -12.40 11.60
CA ASP A 41 -11.70 -11.15 10.98
C ASP A 41 -10.55 -10.13 10.97
N VAL A 42 -9.84 -10.01 12.10
CA VAL A 42 -8.65 -9.15 12.23
C VAL A 42 -7.59 -9.56 11.21
N ARG A 43 -7.29 -10.86 11.09
CA ARG A 43 -6.32 -11.37 10.12
C ARG A 43 -6.72 -11.06 8.68
N LYS A 44 -8.01 -11.23 8.32
CA LYS A 44 -8.52 -10.92 6.98
C LYS A 44 -8.40 -9.43 6.65
N ILE A 45 -8.77 -8.55 7.59
CA ILE A 45 -8.66 -7.09 7.43
C ILE A 45 -7.22 -6.69 7.11
N PHE A 46 -6.27 -7.09 7.96
CA PHE A 46 -4.88 -6.67 7.77
C PHE A 46 -4.21 -7.33 6.57
N ARG A 47 -4.57 -8.58 6.21
CA ARG A 47 -4.11 -9.20 4.96
C ARG A 47 -4.57 -8.44 3.72
N ALA A 48 -5.82 -7.99 3.69
CA ALA A 48 -6.34 -7.21 2.58
C ALA A 48 -5.63 -5.85 2.46
N LEU A 49 -5.45 -5.14 3.58
CA LEU A 49 -4.73 -3.87 3.62
C LEU A 49 -3.28 -4.02 3.17
N GLN A 50 -2.58 -5.05 3.66
CA GLN A 50 -1.19 -5.31 3.28
C GLN A 50 -1.06 -5.62 1.78
N LYS A 51 -1.96 -6.43 1.21
CA LYS A 51 -1.97 -6.73 -0.23
C LYS A 51 -2.13 -5.46 -1.07
N GLU A 52 -3.00 -4.54 -0.68
CA GLU A 52 -3.18 -3.28 -1.39
C GLU A 52 -1.96 -2.37 -1.23
N LEU A 53 -1.36 -2.31 -0.04
CA LEU A 53 -0.11 -1.57 0.18
C LEU A 53 1.03 -2.10 -0.71
N ASP A 54 1.17 -3.41 -0.81
CA ASP A 54 2.21 -4.03 -1.64
C ASP A 54 1.96 -3.80 -3.13
N SER A 55 0.69 -3.88 -3.57
CA SER A 55 0.26 -3.50 -4.93
C SER A 55 0.52 -2.03 -5.25
N ALA A 56 0.33 -1.12 -4.29
CA ALA A 56 0.65 0.30 -4.47
C ALA A 56 2.17 0.51 -4.55
N LYS A 57 2.96 -0.13 -3.68
CA LYS A 57 4.43 -0.06 -3.68
C LYS A 57 5.03 -0.58 -4.98
N SER A 58 4.53 -1.69 -5.52
CA SER A 58 5.06 -2.28 -6.76
C SER A 58 4.98 -1.32 -7.95
N LYS A 59 3.95 -0.46 -8.01
CA LYS A 59 3.81 0.59 -9.04
C LYS A 59 4.88 1.68 -8.96
N PHE A 60 5.46 1.91 -7.77
CA PHE A 60 6.61 2.82 -7.60
C PHE A 60 7.95 2.12 -7.83
N GLY A 61 7.99 0.78 -7.69
CA GLY A 61 9.18 -0.04 -7.88
C GLY A 61 9.71 -0.05 -9.32
N GLY A 62 8.89 0.35 -10.30
CA GLY A 62 9.27 0.42 -11.71
C GLY A 62 9.52 -0.96 -12.31
N GLU A 63 9.16 -1.12 -13.58
CA GLU A 63 9.85 -2.06 -14.44
C GLU A 63 11.31 -1.58 -14.61
N SER A 64 12.14 -1.83 -13.61
CA SER A 64 13.56 -2.16 -13.79
C SER A 64 13.70 -3.69 -13.82
N GLY A 65 12.77 -4.35 -14.51
CA GLY A 65 13.10 -5.52 -15.31
C GLY A 65 13.84 -5.04 -16.55
N SER A 66 15.04 -4.47 -16.39
CA SER A 66 16.06 -4.70 -17.38
C SER A 66 16.10 -6.21 -17.57
N ARG A 67 15.60 -6.66 -18.72
CA ARG A 67 16.13 -7.85 -19.38
C ARG A 67 17.62 -7.60 -19.53
N GLU A 68 18.39 -7.88 -18.49
CA GLU A 68 19.81 -8.11 -18.64
C GLU A 68 19.94 -9.55 -19.11
N THR A 69 19.81 -9.66 -20.43
CA THR A 69 20.73 -10.38 -21.31
C THR A 69 21.43 -11.59 -20.67
N GLU A 70 20.96 -12.77 -21.05
CA GLU A 70 21.81 -13.89 -21.48
C GLU A 70 23.07 -14.14 -20.64
N PHE A 71 22.93 -14.82 -19.50
CA PHE A 71 24.06 -15.55 -18.93
C PHE A 71 24.19 -16.91 -19.63
N ARG A 72 25.32 -17.11 -20.30
CA ARG A 72 25.69 -18.32 -21.07
C ARG A 72 26.29 -19.41 -20.17
N LEU A 73 26.22 -20.65 -20.64
CA LEU A 73 26.98 -21.78 -20.10
C LEU A 73 28.45 -21.74 -20.56
N GLY A 74 29.38 -22.04 -19.64
CA GLY A 74 30.79 -22.37 -19.85
C GLY A 74 31.65 -21.81 -18.69
N ASP A 75 32.42 -22.59 -17.93
CA ASP A 75 32.95 -23.96 -18.10
C ASP A 75 32.42 -24.99 -17.09
#